data_AF-A0A7M1Q2J0-F1
#
_entry.id   AF-A0A7M1Q2J0-F1
#
_cell.length_a   1.000
_cell.length_b   1.000
_cell.length_c   1.000
_cell.angle_alpha   90.00
_cell.angle_beta   90.00
_cell.angle_gamma   90.00
#
_symmetry.space_group_name_H-M   'P 1'
#
loop_
_entity.id
_entity.type
_entity.pdbx_description
1 polymer ?
#
loop_
_entity_poly.entity_id
_entity_poly.type
_entity_poly.pdbx_seq_one_letter_code
_entity_poly.pdbx_strand_id
1 'polypeptide(L)'
;MSNRIEIDRVYCLLKSKYIKRHHLKKRTKKINEAADNYNIDPSILMSLYIIETYYRPFYARIFEYIILFLEWIFCNILNKPIRNYTIGPFQLGISKILFFGNIKKCDIHISSIDSLSLFQVFKIYKYCILENNLDLCCKNISIIQHNNKRKWSNSISNVGRIGQIYNGKISYGILLMKLSSFIKEYNLIL
;
A
#
# COMPACT_ATOMS: atom_id res chain seq x y z
N MET A 1 -20.01 17.15 -5.77
CA MET A 1 -20.78 16.08 -6.46
C MET A 1 -19.93 15.20 -7.40
N SER A 2 -18.96 15.76 -8.15
CA SER A 2 -18.09 15.01 -9.09
C SER A 2 -17.32 13.82 -8.46
N ASN A 3 -16.69 13.97 -7.28
CA ASN A 3 -15.90 12.90 -6.66
C ASN A 3 -16.69 11.65 -6.23
N ARG A 4 -17.99 11.76 -5.90
CA ARG A 4 -18.78 10.57 -5.45
C ARG A 4 -19.07 9.63 -6.62
N ILE A 5 -19.46 10.20 -7.76
CA ILE A 5 -19.78 9.46 -8.99
C ILE A 5 -18.53 8.70 -9.48
N GLU A 6 -17.36 9.31 -9.37
CA GLU A 6 -16.10 8.68 -9.74
C GLU A 6 -15.73 7.52 -8.81
N ILE A 7 -15.90 7.68 -7.49
CA ILE A 7 -15.68 6.60 -6.51
C ILE A 7 -16.61 5.42 -6.78
N ASP A 8 -17.89 5.67 -7.07
CA ASP A 8 -18.87 4.60 -7.35
C ASP A 8 -18.58 3.87 -8.66
N ARG A 9 -18.16 4.59 -9.71
CA ARG A 9 -17.70 3.96 -10.96
C ARG A 9 -16.47 3.08 -10.75
N VAL A 10 -15.46 3.59 -10.03
CA VAL A 10 -14.25 2.83 -9.71
C VAL A 10 -14.60 1.61 -8.87
N TYR A 11 -15.46 1.75 -7.87
CA TYR A 11 -15.94 0.64 -7.05
C TYR A 11 -16.61 -0.45 -7.90
N CYS A 12 -17.53 -0.10 -8.80
CA CYS A 12 -18.18 -1.06 -9.71
C CYS A 12 -17.17 -1.78 -10.63
N LEU A 13 -16.18 -1.04 -11.16
CA LEU A 13 -15.12 -1.61 -11.98
C LEU A 13 -14.24 -2.59 -11.19
N LEU A 14 -13.89 -2.24 -9.95
CA LEU A 14 -13.10 -3.09 -9.08
C LEU A 14 -13.86 -4.36 -8.68
N LYS A 15 -15.16 -4.23 -8.36
CA LYS A 15 -16.06 -5.35 -8.08
C LYS A 15 -16.10 -6.35 -9.25
N SER A 16 -16.37 -5.87 -10.47
CA SER A 16 -16.46 -6.73 -11.66
C SER A 16 -15.13 -7.41 -12.02
N LYS A 17 -13.99 -6.72 -11.80
CA LYS A 17 -12.65 -7.30 -12.04
C LYS A 17 -12.24 -8.32 -10.99
N TYR A 18 -12.64 -8.14 -9.73
CA TYR A 18 -12.34 -9.07 -8.65
C TYR A 18 -12.96 -10.45 -8.91
N ILE A 19 -14.25 -10.47 -9.30
CA ILE A 19 -15.01 -11.69 -9.58
C ILE A 19 -14.37 -12.54 -10.69
N LYS A 20 -13.65 -11.92 -11.64
CA LYS A 20 -13.12 -12.62 -12.84
C LYS A 20 -11.70 -13.19 -12.68
N ARG A 21 -10.98 -12.99 -11.57
CA ARG A 21 -9.54 -13.28 -11.48
C ARG A 21 -9.19 -14.51 -10.64
N HIS A 22 -8.92 -15.64 -11.30
CA HIS A 22 -8.40 -16.86 -10.68
C HIS A 22 -7.03 -16.69 -9.97
N HIS A 23 -6.16 -15.79 -10.45
CA HIS A 23 -4.85 -15.52 -9.83
C HIS A 23 -4.91 -14.88 -8.43
N LEU A 24 -6.10 -14.43 -8.00
CA LEU A 24 -6.28 -13.91 -6.66
C LEU A 24 -6.16 -15.01 -5.60
N LYS A 25 -6.54 -16.27 -5.88
CA LYS A 25 -6.52 -17.35 -4.88
C LYS A 25 -5.17 -17.52 -4.17
N LYS A 26 -4.07 -17.55 -4.93
CA LYS A 26 -2.70 -17.66 -4.37
C LYS A 26 -2.30 -16.42 -3.56
N ARG A 27 -2.82 -15.25 -3.90
CA ARG A 27 -2.56 -13.99 -3.19
C ARG A 27 -3.41 -13.86 -1.94
N THR A 28 -4.67 -14.31 -1.99
CA THR A 28 -5.61 -14.35 -0.85
C THR A 28 -4.99 -15.12 0.32
N LYS A 29 -4.46 -16.33 0.07
CA LYS A 29 -3.82 -17.13 1.12
C LYS A 29 -2.71 -16.36 1.85
N LYS A 30 -1.79 -15.74 1.10
CA LYS A 30 -0.69 -14.94 1.68
C LYS A 30 -1.18 -13.71 2.42
N ILE A 31 -2.22 -13.06 1.91
CA ILE A 31 -2.85 -11.90 2.57
C ILE A 31 -3.47 -12.34 3.89
N ASN A 32 -4.13 -13.49 3.96
CA ASN A 32 -4.74 -14.02 5.18
C ASN A 32 -3.69 -14.38 6.23
N GLU A 33 -2.66 -15.13 5.82
CA GLU A 33 -1.54 -15.45 6.72
C GLU A 33 -0.90 -14.18 7.31
N ALA A 34 -0.69 -13.14 6.49
CA ALA A 34 -0.16 -11.87 6.98
C ALA A 34 -1.16 -11.09 7.83
N ALA A 35 -2.46 -11.18 7.53
CA ALA A 35 -3.52 -10.53 8.30
C ALA A 35 -3.56 -11.10 9.73
N ASP A 36 -3.55 -12.42 9.86
CA ASP A 36 -3.58 -13.14 11.13
C ASP A 36 -2.35 -12.81 11.98
N ASN A 37 -1.15 -12.85 11.37
CA ASN A 37 0.12 -12.54 12.05
C ASN A 37 0.17 -11.14 12.67
N TYR A 38 -0.55 -10.18 12.08
CA TYR A 38 -0.56 -8.78 12.51
C TYR A 38 -1.87 -8.35 13.20
N ASN A 39 -2.82 -9.28 13.38
CA ASN A 39 -4.17 -9.03 13.88
C ASN A 39 -4.88 -7.90 13.10
N ILE A 40 -4.75 -7.94 11.78
CA ILE A 40 -5.39 -7.01 10.85
C ILE A 40 -6.54 -7.74 10.15
N ASP A 41 -7.61 -7.04 9.87
CA ASP A 41 -8.69 -7.59 9.06
C ASP A 41 -8.23 -7.83 7.61
N PRO A 42 -8.27 -9.07 7.09
CA PRO A 42 -7.74 -9.39 5.76
C PRO A 42 -8.48 -8.66 4.63
N SER A 43 -9.74 -8.26 4.86
CA SER A 43 -10.49 -7.46 3.87
C SER A 43 -9.87 -6.08 3.64
N ILE A 44 -9.20 -5.52 4.63
CA ILE A 44 -8.49 -4.24 4.51
C ILE A 44 -7.27 -4.42 3.60
N LEU A 45 -6.45 -5.44 3.87
CA LEU A 45 -5.25 -5.73 3.07
C LEU A 45 -5.59 -6.10 1.63
N MET A 46 -6.62 -6.93 1.43
CA MET A 46 -7.08 -7.28 0.09
C MET A 46 -7.64 -6.05 -0.65
N SER A 47 -8.39 -5.18 0.03
CA SER A 47 -8.91 -3.96 -0.59
C SER A 47 -7.80 -3.00 -1.00
N LEU A 48 -6.80 -2.77 -0.13
CA LEU A 48 -5.61 -1.98 -0.47
C LEU A 48 -4.92 -2.57 -1.70
N TYR A 49 -4.69 -3.89 -1.68
CA TYR A 49 -4.05 -4.59 -2.79
C TYR A 49 -4.78 -4.37 -4.13
N ILE A 50 -6.11 -4.52 -4.12
CA ILE A 50 -6.94 -4.34 -5.31
C ILE A 50 -6.89 -2.89 -5.81
N ILE A 51 -7.03 -1.92 -4.91
CA ILE A 51 -7.01 -0.49 -5.26
C ILE A 51 -5.66 -0.14 -5.88
N GLU A 52 -4.56 -0.47 -5.20
CA GLU A 52 -3.22 -0.08 -5.64
C GLU A 52 -2.84 -0.76 -6.95
N THR A 53 -3.10 -2.06 -7.10
CA THR A 53 -2.77 -2.77 -8.35
C THR A 53 -3.70 -2.44 -9.52
N TYR A 54 -4.85 -1.81 -9.26
CA TYR A 54 -5.71 -1.25 -10.30
C TYR A 54 -5.16 0.07 -10.83
N TYR A 55 -4.80 1.00 -9.94
CA TYR A 55 -4.24 2.30 -10.34
C TYR A 55 -2.77 2.23 -10.79
N ARG A 56 -2.04 1.22 -10.31
CA ARG A 56 -0.63 0.94 -10.64
C ARG A 56 -0.48 -0.51 -11.13
N PRO A 57 -0.84 -0.76 -12.40
CA PRO A 57 -0.65 -2.07 -13.01
C PRO A 57 0.84 -2.44 -13.08
N PHE A 58 1.12 -3.69 -13.44
CA PHE A 58 2.48 -4.23 -13.39
C PHE A 58 3.52 -3.43 -14.20
N TYR A 59 3.18 -2.99 -15.42
CA TYR A 59 4.09 -2.20 -16.25
C TYR A 59 4.42 -0.82 -15.64
N ALA A 60 3.45 -0.17 -14.99
CA ALA A 60 3.66 1.10 -14.32
C ALA A 60 4.66 0.94 -13.15
N ARG A 61 4.56 -0.17 -12.41
CA ARG A 61 5.50 -0.49 -11.33
C ARG A 61 6.92 -0.77 -11.84
N ILE A 62 7.08 -1.44 -12.99
CA ILE A 62 8.41 -1.56 -13.62
C ILE A 62 9.00 -0.18 -13.88
N PHE A 63 8.19 0.77 -14.37
CA PHE A 63 8.64 2.13 -14.62
C PHE A 63 9.06 2.86 -13.33
N GLU A 64 8.31 2.69 -12.23
CA GLU A 64 8.70 3.20 -10.90
C GLU A 64 10.07 2.67 -10.44
N TYR A 65 10.37 1.41 -10.77
CA TYR A 65 11.64 0.78 -10.41
C TYR A 65 12.80 1.36 -11.23
N ILE A 66 12.57 1.56 -12.54
CA ILE A 66 13.55 2.23 -13.41
C ILE A 66 13.81 3.66 -12.94
N ILE A 67 12.75 4.40 -12.60
CA ILE A 67 12.86 5.75 -12.05
C ILE A 67 13.71 5.76 -10.77
N LEU A 68 13.56 4.77 -9.88
CA LEU A 68 14.37 4.70 -8.65
C LEU A 68 15.85 4.60 -8.94
N PHE A 69 16.18 3.74 -9.90
CA PHE A 69 17.56 3.57 -10.31
C PHE A 69 18.12 4.85 -10.92
N LEU A 70 17.35 5.52 -11.78
CA LEU A 70 17.76 6.78 -12.39
C LEU A 70 17.90 7.91 -11.37
N GLU A 71 16.96 8.07 -10.44
CA GLU A 71 17.06 9.06 -9.36
C GLU A 71 18.26 8.77 -8.46
N TRP A 72 18.54 7.50 -8.17
CA TRP A 72 19.76 7.12 -7.44
C TRP A 72 21.03 7.50 -8.19
N ILE A 73 21.11 7.28 -9.51
CA ILE A 73 22.25 7.73 -10.33
C ILE A 73 22.40 9.25 -10.26
N PHE A 74 21.31 10.00 -10.47
CA PHE A 74 21.34 11.46 -10.41
C PHE A 74 21.66 11.99 -9.00
N CYS A 75 21.26 11.27 -7.95
CA CYS A 75 21.63 11.61 -6.59
C CYS A 75 23.14 11.52 -6.37
N ASN A 76 23.81 10.50 -6.93
CA ASN A 76 25.25 10.35 -6.77
C ASN A 76 26.07 11.27 -7.69
N ILE A 77 25.59 11.55 -8.91
CA ILE A 77 26.33 12.37 -9.88
C ILE A 77 26.06 13.86 -9.68
N LEU A 78 24.82 14.24 -9.39
CA LEU A 78 24.35 15.63 -9.37
C LEU A 78 23.98 16.13 -7.97
N ASN A 79 24.17 15.34 -6.92
CA ASN A 79 23.74 15.65 -5.55
C ASN A 79 22.25 16.03 -5.45
N LYS A 80 21.41 15.50 -6.33
CA LYS A 80 19.97 15.74 -6.32
C LYS A 80 19.28 14.74 -5.39
N PRO A 81 18.52 15.17 -4.37
CA PRO A 81 17.88 14.24 -3.45
C PRO A 81 16.81 13.40 -4.16
N ILE A 82 16.73 12.13 -3.78
CA ILE A 82 15.76 11.16 -4.31
C ILE A 82 14.38 11.50 -3.74
N ARG A 83 13.35 11.58 -4.58
CA ARG A 83 12.00 11.91 -4.11
C ARG A 83 11.41 10.73 -3.36
N ASN A 84 10.65 10.99 -2.30
CA ASN A 84 9.97 9.93 -1.55
C ASN A 84 8.65 9.53 -2.22
N TYR A 85 8.71 8.90 -3.38
CA TYR A 85 7.51 8.36 -4.04
C TYR A 85 7.18 6.95 -3.56
N THR A 86 6.00 6.48 -3.94
CA THR A 86 5.47 5.16 -3.57
C THR A 86 5.89 4.10 -4.57
N ILE A 87 6.17 2.90 -4.08
CA ILE A 87 6.65 1.80 -4.92
C ILE A 87 6.09 0.45 -4.44
N GLY A 88 5.99 -0.49 -5.38
CA GLY A 88 5.60 -1.87 -5.10
C GLY A 88 4.08 -2.12 -5.11
N PRO A 89 3.63 -3.35 -4.80
CA PRO A 89 2.23 -3.75 -4.90
C PRO A 89 1.26 -3.03 -3.98
N PHE A 90 1.72 -2.58 -2.82
CA PHE A 90 0.95 -1.78 -1.87
C PHE A 90 1.31 -0.28 -1.95
N GLN A 91 2.20 0.13 -2.87
CA GLN A 91 2.56 1.53 -3.06
C GLN A 91 3.01 2.21 -1.76
N LEU A 92 4.03 1.64 -1.12
CA LEU A 92 4.63 2.22 0.09
C LEU A 92 5.69 3.25 -0.30
N GLY A 93 5.72 4.38 0.40
CA GLY A 93 6.78 5.38 0.24
C GLY A 93 8.16 4.78 0.53
N ILE A 94 9.19 5.19 -0.20
CA ILE A 94 10.57 4.72 0.00
C ILE A 94 11.03 4.93 1.45
N SER A 95 10.69 6.05 2.08
CA SER A 95 10.99 6.31 3.50
C SER A 95 10.45 5.22 4.44
N LYS A 96 9.21 4.76 4.20
CA LYS A 96 8.58 3.68 4.96
C LYS A 96 9.30 2.35 4.72
N ILE A 97 9.73 2.10 3.48
CA ILE A 97 10.53 0.91 3.16
C ILE A 97 11.86 0.93 3.89
N LEU A 98 12.54 2.08 3.90
CA LEU A 98 13.81 2.26 4.58
C LEU A 98 13.68 2.02 6.10
N PHE A 99 12.65 2.61 6.70
CA PHE A 99 12.38 2.52 8.13
C PHE A 99 11.94 1.11 8.54
N PHE A 100 10.85 0.59 7.98
CA PHE A 100 10.30 -0.72 8.37
C PHE A 100 11.12 -1.92 7.90
N GLY A 101 11.91 -1.74 6.83
CA GLY A 101 12.88 -2.72 6.36
C GLY A 101 14.20 -2.70 7.11
N ASN A 102 14.35 -1.84 8.13
CA ASN A 102 15.58 -1.65 8.89
C ASN A 102 16.81 -1.44 7.97
N ILE A 103 16.64 -0.64 6.91
CA ILE A 103 17.66 -0.37 5.89
C ILE A 103 18.42 0.89 6.24
N LYS A 104 17.70 1.92 6.70
CA LYS A 104 18.23 3.23 7.10
C LYS A 104 17.31 3.83 8.16
N LYS A 105 17.89 4.37 9.23
CA LYS A 105 17.12 5.18 10.20
C LYS A 105 16.78 6.51 9.54
N CYS A 106 15.50 6.76 9.34
CA CYS A 106 14.97 8.01 8.81
C CYS A 106 13.54 8.23 9.31
N ASP A 107 13.04 9.45 9.25
CA ASP A 107 11.62 9.71 9.48
C ASP A 107 10.78 9.09 8.34
N ILE A 108 9.65 8.48 8.69
CA ILE A 108 8.70 7.88 7.75
C ILE A 108 7.99 8.92 6.89
N HIS A 109 7.98 10.20 7.28
CA HIS A 109 7.26 11.28 6.61
C HIS A 109 8.16 12.25 5.81
N ILE A 110 9.46 11.94 5.62
CA ILE A 110 10.35 12.79 4.81
C ILE A 110 9.85 12.93 3.37
N SER A 111 10.03 14.11 2.78
CA SER A 111 9.68 14.38 1.37
C SER A 111 10.70 13.84 0.37
N SER A 112 11.96 13.71 0.80
CA SER A 112 13.08 13.31 -0.03
C SER A 112 14.18 12.63 0.78
N ILE A 113 15.06 11.91 0.09
CA ILE A 113 16.14 11.11 0.66
C ILE A 113 17.45 11.61 0.06
N ASP A 114 18.34 12.11 0.90
CA ASP A 114 19.55 12.80 0.44
C ASP A 114 20.59 11.88 -0.18
N SER A 115 20.61 10.61 0.24
CA SER A 115 21.56 9.63 -0.26
C SER A 115 21.11 8.20 0.03
N LEU A 116 21.44 7.30 -0.90
CA LEU A 116 21.29 5.86 -0.75
C LEU A 116 22.53 5.16 -1.31
N SER A 117 23.05 4.18 -0.59
CA SER A 117 24.07 3.29 -1.15
C SER A 117 23.42 2.30 -2.13
N LEU A 118 24.21 1.78 -3.08
CA LEU A 118 23.73 0.78 -4.04
C LEU A 118 23.12 -0.45 -3.33
N PHE A 119 23.70 -0.86 -2.20
CA PHE A 119 23.17 -1.93 -1.36
C PHE A 119 21.77 -1.61 -0.80
N GLN A 120 21.52 -0.37 -0.39
CA GLN A 120 20.20 0.07 0.09
C GLN A 120 19.18 0.06 -1.05
N VAL A 121 19.57 0.45 -2.26
CA VAL A 121 18.70 0.38 -3.45
C VAL A 121 18.29 -1.07 -3.76
N PHE A 122 19.24 -2.01 -3.76
CA PHE A 122 18.91 -3.43 -3.94
C PHE A 122 17.99 -3.97 -2.84
N LYS A 123 18.20 -3.54 -1.58
CA LYS A 123 17.27 -3.87 -0.48
C LYS A 123 15.87 -3.31 -0.74
N ILE A 124 15.74 -2.07 -1.22
CA ILE A 124 14.42 -1.49 -1.58
C ILE A 124 13.73 -2.35 -2.64
N TYR A 125 14.45 -2.78 -3.68
CA TYR A 125 13.88 -3.68 -4.70
C TYR A 125 13.44 -5.03 -4.13
N LYS A 126 14.18 -5.59 -3.17
CA LYS A 126 13.74 -6.80 -2.46
C LYS A 126 12.39 -6.60 -1.77
N TYR A 127 12.13 -5.42 -1.22
CA TYR A 127 10.85 -5.04 -0.62
C TYR A 127 9.75 -4.67 -1.62
N CYS A 128 10.04 -4.66 -2.93
CA CYS A 128 9.03 -4.53 -3.98
C CYS A 128 8.39 -5.88 -4.36
N ILE A 129 8.96 -7.00 -3.88
CA ILE A 129 8.35 -8.33 -3.98
C ILE A 129 7.10 -8.38 -3.09
N LEU A 130 6.05 -9.07 -3.53
CA LEU A 130 4.74 -9.07 -2.87
C LEU A 130 4.80 -9.43 -1.38
N GLU A 131 5.48 -10.50 -0.98
CA GLU A 131 5.48 -10.91 0.44
C GLU A 131 6.17 -9.87 1.32
N ASN A 132 7.32 -9.37 0.88
CA ASN A 132 8.08 -8.39 1.63
C ASN A 132 7.31 -7.05 1.69
N ASN A 133 6.67 -6.62 0.59
CA ASN A 133 5.88 -5.40 0.56
C ASN A 133 4.62 -5.50 1.44
N LEU A 134 4.00 -6.68 1.45
CA LEU A 134 2.86 -6.99 2.31
C LEU A 134 3.25 -6.91 3.80
N ASP A 135 4.39 -7.49 4.19
CA ASP A 135 4.91 -7.40 5.56
C ASP A 135 5.09 -5.94 6.03
N LEU A 136 5.70 -5.10 5.17
CA LEU A 136 5.84 -3.68 5.46
C LEU A 136 4.50 -2.94 5.52
N CYS A 137 3.55 -3.33 4.66
CA CYS A 137 2.20 -2.77 4.66
C CYS A 137 1.48 -3.10 5.97
N CYS A 138 1.59 -4.35 6.45
CA CYS A 138 1.03 -4.76 7.73
C CYS A 138 1.63 -3.95 8.88
N LYS A 139 2.96 -3.82 8.97
CA LYS A 139 3.62 -2.97 9.98
C LYS A 139 3.10 -1.53 9.99
N ASN A 140 2.96 -0.94 8.81
CA ASN A 140 2.40 0.41 8.66
C ASN A 140 0.94 0.48 9.16
N ILE A 141 0.10 -0.49 8.81
CA ILE A 141 -1.30 -0.53 9.26
C ILE A 141 -1.41 -0.78 10.76
N SER A 142 -0.62 -1.68 11.33
CA SER A 142 -0.62 -1.96 12.77
C SER A 142 -0.28 -0.70 13.57
N ILE A 143 0.65 0.13 13.10
CA ILE A 143 0.95 1.44 13.73
C ILE A 143 -0.24 2.40 13.60
N ILE A 144 -0.85 2.48 12.41
CA ILE A 144 -2.04 3.32 12.21
C ILE A 144 -3.16 2.88 13.16
N GLN A 145 -3.40 1.59 13.31
CA GLN A 145 -4.40 1.05 14.23
C GLN A 145 -4.04 1.38 15.68
N HIS A 146 -2.80 1.08 16.10
CA HIS A 146 -2.33 1.31 17.47
C HIS A 146 -2.50 2.78 17.91
N ASN A 147 -2.03 3.72 17.09
CA ASN A 147 -2.06 5.16 17.41
C ASN A 147 -3.49 5.72 17.52
N ASN A 148 -4.48 4.95 17.10
CA ASN A 148 -5.85 5.38 17.04
C ASN A 148 -6.83 4.51 17.83
N LYS A 149 -6.37 3.45 18.52
CA LYS A 149 -7.19 2.57 19.38
C LYS A 149 -8.06 3.33 20.39
N ARG A 150 -7.61 4.50 20.88
CA ARG A 150 -8.32 5.29 21.90
C ARG A 150 -9.39 6.24 21.35
N LYS A 151 -9.43 6.49 20.04
CA LYS A 151 -10.31 7.53 19.45
C LYS A 151 -11.56 6.99 18.78
N TRP A 152 -11.72 5.67 18.67
CA TRP A 152 -12.58 5.10 17.62
C TRP A 152 -13.53 4.00 18.13
N SER A 153 -14.82 4.34 18.28
CA SER A 153 -15.87 3.42 18.76
C SER A 153 -16.57 2.60 17.66
N ASN A 154 -16.42 2.91 16.37
CA ASN A 154 -17.10 2.21 15.27
C ASN A 154 -16.14 1.57 14.23
N SER A 155 -16.21 0.25 14.05
CA SER A 155 -15.29 -0.55 13.22
C SER A 155 -15.28 -0.19 11.72
N ILE A 156 -16.43 0.17 11.14
CA ILE A 156 -16.54 0.53 9.71
C ILE A 156 -15.87 1.89 9.43
N SER A 157 -16.02 2.85 10.36
CA SER A 157 -15.36 4.16 10.26
C SER A 157 -13.83 4.05 10.34
N ASN A 158 -13.33 2.99 10.97
CA ASN A 158 -11.89 2.75 11.14
C ASN A 158 -11.23 2.35 9.82
N VAL A 159 -11.89 1.54 8.98
CA VAL A 159 -11.37 1.18 7.66
C VAL A 159 -11.22 2.42 6.78
N GLY A 160 -12.24 3.27 6.74
CA GLY A 160 -12.17 4.51 5.96
C GLY A 160 -11.04 5.42 6.43
N ARG A 161 -10.81 5.50 7.74
CA ARG A 161 -9.74 6.32 8.31
C ARG A 161 -8.35 5.72 8.10
N ILE A 162 -8.21 4.39 8.15
CA ILE A 162 -6.98 3.70 7.72
C ILE A 162 -6.64 4.12 6.29
N GLY A 163 -7.61 4.04 5.36
CA GLY A 163 -7.38 4.45 3.98
C GLY A 163 -7.02 5.93 3.82
N GLN A 164 -7.66 6.81 4.58
CA GLN A 164 -7.33 8.24 4.56
C GLN A 164 -5.90 8.49 5.05
N ILE A 165 -5.46 7.86 6.15
CA ILE A 165 -4.10 8.01 6.68
C ILE A 165 -3.08 7.35 5.73
N TYR A 166 -3.46 6.24 5.10
CA TYR A 166 -2.61 5.49 4.20
C TYR A 166 -2.23 6.28 2.94
N ASN A 167 -3.21 6.90 2.28
CA ASN A 167 -3.05 7.58 0.99
C ASN A 167 -3.10 9.12 1.09
N GLY A 168 -3.57 9.67 2.20
CA GLY A 168 -3.74 11.12 2.42
C GLY A 168 -5.06 11.70 1.91
N LYS A 169 -5.96 10.89 1.31
CA LYS A 169 -7.21 11.36 0.68
C LYS A 169 -8.45 10.73 1.31
N ILE A 170 -9.47 11.56 1.59
CA ILE A 170 -10.78 11.11 2.10
C ILE A 170 -11.47 10.17 1.10
N SER A 171 -11.40 10.48 -0.20
CA SER A 171 -11.97 9.65 -1.26
C SER A 171 -11.41 8.23 -1.28
N TYR A 172 -10.10 8.10 -1.03
CA TYR A 172 -9.44 6.81 -0.90
C TYR A 172 -9.98 6.03 0.30
N GLY A 173 -10.16 6.71 1.44
CA GLY A 173 -10.79 6.12 2.63
C GLY A 173 -12.19 5.56 2.34
N ILE A 174 -13.04 6.33 1.67
CA ILE A 174 -14.40 5.90 1.30
C ILE A 174 -14.35 4.67 0.36
N LEU A 175 -13.45 4.68 -0.63
CA LEU A 175 -13.28 3.56 -1.55
C LEU A 175 -12.82 2.29 -0.83
N LEU A 176 -11.84 2.41 0.07
CA LEU A 176 -11.32 1.31 0.87
C LEU A 176 -12.41 0.69 1.76
N MET A 177 -13.19 1.53 2.42
CA MET A 177 -14.32 1.10 3.24
C MET A 177 -15.35 0.31 2.43
N LYS A 178 -15.79 0.84 1.28
CA LYS A 178 -16.77 0.19 0.40
C LYS A 178 -16.28 -1.18 -0.08
N LEU A 179 -15.02 -1.27 -0.51
CA LEU A 179 -14.45 -2.54 -0.99
C LEU A 179 -14.27 -3.56 0.14
N SER A 180 -13.82 -3.12 1.32
CA SER A 180 -13.64 -4.02 2.47
C SER A 180 -14.99 -4.60 2.91
N SER A 181 -16.04 -3.76 3.00
CA SER A 181 -17.40 -4.24 3.31
C SER A 181 -17.91 -5.24 2.27
N PHE A 182 -17.73 -4.96 0.99
CA PHE A 182 -18.11 -5.89 -0.09
C PHE A 182 -17.37 -7.22 0.01
N ILE A 183 -16.06 -7.20 0.25
CA ILE A 183 -15.26 -8.42 0.35
C ILE A 183 -15.71 -9.29 1.52
N LYS A 184 -16.08 -8.67 2.65
CA LYS A 184 -16.63 -9.38 3.82
C LYS A 184 -18.00 -9.97 3.57
N GLU A 185 -18.93 -9.17 3.04
CA GLU A 185 -20.33 -9.56 2.83
C GLU A 185 -20.44 -10.83 1.97
N TYR A 186 -19.53 -11.00 1.01
CA TYR A 186 -19.52 -12.13 0.08
C TYR A 186 -18.51 -13.22 0.45
N ASN A 187 -17.91 -13.17 1.66
CA ASN A 187 -16.88 -14.12 2.13
C ASN A 187 -15.81 -14.43 1.07
N LEU A 188 -15.36 -13.38 0.37
CA LEU A 188 -14.42 -13.50 -0.74
C LEU A 188 -12.98 -13.74 -0.30
N ILE A 189 -12.79 -13.84 1.02
CA ILE A 189 -11.57 -14.19 1.71
C ILE A 189 -11.91 -15.42 2.55
N LEU A 190 -11.23 -16.52 2.25
CA LEU A 190 -11.30 -17.80 2.96
C LEU A 190 -10.01 -18.03 3.73
#